data_AF-A0A952HH92-F1
#
_entry.id   AF-A0A952HH92-F1
#
_cell.length_a   1.000
_cell.length_b   1.000
_cell.length_c   1.000
_cell.angle_alpha   90.00
_cell.angle_beta   90.00
_cell.angle_gamma   90.00
#
_symmetry.space_group_name_H-M   'P 1'
#
loop_
_entity.id
_entity.type
_entity.pdbx_description
1 polymer ?
#
loop_
_entity_poly.entity_id
_entity_poly.type
_entity_poly.pdbx_seq_one_letter_code
_entity_poly.pdbx_strand_id
1 'polypeptide(L)' 'AIVRYIDYYNHRRIKLKLKGLAPVQYRTQPLNRPAQ' A
#
# COMPACT_ATOMS: atom_id res chain seq x y z
N ALA A 1 -4.67 2.03 21.73
CA ALA A 1 -5.67 1.64 20.72
C ALA A 1 -5.37 2.23 19.33
N ILE A 2 -5.19 3.55 19.21
CA ILE A 2 -5.01 4.26 17.92
C ILE A 2 -3.78 3.80 17.13
N VAL A 3 -2.62 3.63 17.79
CA VAL A 3 -1.37 3.23 17.11
C VAL A 3 -1.52 1.91 16.35
N ARG A 4 -2.16 0.90 16.97
CA ARG A 4 -2.42 -0.40 16.32
C ARG A 4 -3.39 -0.28 15.15
N TYR A 5 -4.37 0.61 15.27
CA TYR A 5 -5.31 0.90 14.19
C TYR A 5 -4.59 1.54 12.99
N ILE A 6 -3.71 2.52 13.24
CA ILE A 6 -2.90 3.17 12.20
C ILE A 6 -1.97 2.14 11.53
N ASP A 7 -1.27 1.31 12.30
CA ASP A 7 -0.40 0.25 11.75
C ASP A 7 -1.20 -0.72 10.86
N TYR A 8 -2.34 -1.20 11.35
CA TYR A 8 -3.21 -2.07 10.58
C TYR A 8 -3.63 -1.42 9.26
N TYR A 9 -4.09 -0.17 9.29
CA TYR A 9 -4.55 0.55 8.09
C TYR A 9 -3.43 0.85 7.09
N ASN A 10 -2.19 1.08 7.53
CA ASN A 10 -1.08 1.42 6.65
C ASN A 10 -0.34 0.19 6.11
N HIS A 11 -0.18 -0.85 6.92
CA HIS A 11 0.71 -1.98 6.60
C HIS A 11 -0.01 -3.30 6.38
N ARG A 12 -1.12 -3.57 7.09
CA ARG A 12 -1.74 -4.91 7.11
C ARG A 12 -3.02 -5.02 6.30
N ARG A 13 -3.66 -3.89 6.00
CA ARG A 13 -4.98 -3.84 5.37
C ARG A 13 -4.92 -4.12 3.86
N ILE A 14 -5.09 -5.38 3.48
CA ILE A 14 -5.10 -5.83 2.08
C ILE A 14 -6.45 -5.54 1.43
N LYS A 15 -6.44 -5.14 0.16
CA LYS A 15 -7.62 -4.91 -0.69
C LYS A 15 -7.38 -5.60 -2.04
N LEU A 16 -8.40 -6.25 -2.60
CA LEU A 16 -8.32 -6.90 -3.91
C LEU A 16 -7.80 -5.95 -5.01
N LYS A 17 -8.21 -4.68 -4.98
CA LYS A 17 -7.76 -3.66 -5.93
C LYS A 17 -6.28 -3.25 -5.82
N LEU A 18 -5.62 -3.56 -4.70
CA LEU A 18 -4.20 -3.24 -4.50
C LEU A 18 -3.28 -4.35 -5.04
N LYS A 19 -3.83 -5.38 -5.69
CA LYS A 19 -3.06 -6.49 -6.27
C LYS A 19 -2.13 -7.16 -5.25
N GLY A 20 -2.64 -7.36 -4.03
CA GLY A 20 -1.89 -7.98 -2.93
C GLY A 20 -0.93 -7.04 -2.18
N LEU A 21 -0.81 -5.77 -2.57
CA LEU A 21 0.06 -4.80 -1.89
C LEU A 21 -0.60 -4.23 -0.63
N ALA A 22 0.24 -3.93 0.36
CA ALA A 22 -0.16 -3.10 1.49
C ALA A 22 -0.45 -1.67 1.04
N PRO A 23 -1.29 -0.91 1.78
CA PRO A 23 -1.65 0.46 1.41
C PRO A 23 -0.46 1.40 1.23
N VAL A 24 0.55 1.31 2.09
CA VAL A 24 1.77 2.12 1.95
C VAL A 24 2.56 1.76 0.69
N GLN A 25 2.71 0.47 0.39
CA GLN A 25 3.46 -0.01 -0.77
C GLN A 25 2.81 0.41 -2.10
N TYR A 26 1.47 0.38 -2.16
CA TYR A 26 0.74 0.80 -3.35
C TYR A 26 0.93 2.30 -3.64
N ARG A 27 0.95 3.14 -2.60
CA ARG A 27 1.14 4.61 -2.76
C ARG A 27 2.55 4.98 -3.21
N THR A 28 3.54 4.18 -2.82
CA THR A 28 4.95 4.41 -3.16
C THR A 28 5.38 3.65 -4.42
N GLN A 29 4.44 3.09 -5.18
CA GLN A 29 4.79 2.36 -6.41
C GLN A 29 5.38 3.34 -7.43
N PRO A 30 6.57 3.03 -8.02
CA PRO A 30 7.12 3.86 -9.07
C PRO A 30 6.19 3.85 -10.28
N LEU A 31 6.04 5.02 -10.90
CA LEU A 31 5.39 5.10 -12.21
C LEU A 31 6.22 4.28 -13.20
N ASN A 32 5.60 3.27 -13.82
CA ASN A 32 6.22 2.51 -14.89
C ASN A 32 6.34 3.41 -16.12
N ARG A 33 7.40 4.22 -16.18
CA ARG A 33 7.75 4.99 -17.36
C ARG A 33 8.51 4.04 -18.30
N PRO A 34 8.06 3.84 -19.54
CA PRO A 34 8.87 3.15 -20.53
C PRO A 34 10.19 3.90 -20.68
N ALA A 35 11.30 3.16 -20.79
CA ALA A 35 12.58 3.74 -21.16
C ALA A 35 12.38 4.50 -22.49
N GLN A 36 12.85 5.75 -22.52
CA GLN A 36 12.83 6.59 -23.73
C GLN A 36 13.70 5.96 -24.82
#